data_AF-A0A7V6B699-F1
#
_entry.id   AF-A0A7V6B699-F1
#
_cell.length_a   1.000
_cell.length_b   1.000
_cell.length_c   1.000
_cell.angle_alpha   90.00
_cell.angle_beta   90.00
_cell.angle_gamma   90.00
#
_symmetry.space_group_name_H-M   'P 1'
#
loop_
_entity.id
_entity.type
_entity.pdbx_description
1 polymer ?
#
loop_
_entity_poly.entity_id
_entity_poly.type
_entity_poly.pdbx_seq_one_letter_code
_entity_poly.pdbx_strand_id
1 'polypeptide(L)'
;MSRVAFARAQQKLVIFVITRLKSIVSFCGKPIMICPNCGFEQEESFECAKCGIVFAKWEEHRAKASTTPYQRRSVWLRPVGEGARLGRIVIGFGALGVAIIMCLSGSVLQQKGPLIATLLFALVGIYFLISVRQRLDLWRFLAEAVLVAFAAFVVFFSMPEVFSFRQEEFRRTGSQTKSPAVVMLGVARSRIEKVRAFLNTETFESQEAALAMTRDLESDVVDRVFASIEPEERQVIMGIYLRLKSLNPILSTLSKTALEKQPLGPAKWLPSVTKADIERVLQGVEQDIAVLEKASQAE
;
A
#
# COMPACT_ATOMS: atom_id res chain seq x y z
N MET A 1 15.50 29.16 12.67
CA MET A 1 15.73 28.47 13.96
C MET A 1 16.85 27.45 13.79
N SER A 2 17.94 27.56 14.54
CA SER A 2 19.12 26.69 14.41
C SER A 2 18.85 25.29 14.96
N ARG A 3 19.33 24.25 14.27
CA ARG A 3 19.22 22.82 14.67
C ARG A 3 19.70 22.56 16.11
N VAL A 4 20.58 23.40 16.63
CA VAL A 4 21.11 23.33 18.00
C VAL A 4 20.04 23.69 19.06
N ALA A 5 19.10 24.57 18.74
CA ALA A 5 18.04 24.98 19.68
C ALA A 5 17.01 23.86 19.90
N PHE A 6 16.72 23.07 18.86
CA PHE A 6 15.77 21.96 18.94
C PHE A 6 16.31 20.79 19.77
N ALA A 7 17.60 20.46 19.63
CA ALA A 7 18.24 19.40 20.41
C ALA A 7 18.29 19.70 21.92
N ARG A 8 18.54 20.97 22.30
CA ARG A 8 18.55 21.38 23.72
C ARG A 8 17.16 21.38 24.37
N ALA A 9 16.10 21.61 23.60
CA ALA A 9 14.73 21.56 24.10
C ALA A 9 14.30 20.12 24.42
N GLN A 10 14.65 19.15 23.56
CA GLN A 10 14.31 17.74 23.80
C GLN A 10 15.05 17.15 25.01
N GLN A 11 16.30 17.53 25.25
CA GLN A 11 17.09 17.00 26.37
C GLN A 11 16.56 17.43 27.75
N LYS A 12 16.00 18.64 27.87
CA LYS A 12 15.41 19.14 29.13
C LYS A 12 14.08 18.46 29.49
N LEU A 13 13.29 18.08 28.49
CA LEU A 13 12.00 17.41 28.72
C LEU A 13 12.20 16.00 29.31
N VAL A 14 13.22 15.27 28.84
CA VAL A 14 13.52 13.91 29.32
C VAL A 14 13.96 13.91 30.79
N ILE A 15 14.79 14.87 31.20
CA ILE A 15 15.29 14.96 32.58
C ILE A 15 14.15 15.31 33.56
N PHE A 16 13.21 16.17 33.15
CA PHE A 16 12.06 16.57 33.98
C PHE A 16 11.08 15.41 34.25
N VAL A 17 10.86 14.55 33.26
CA VAL A 17 9.98 13.38 33.42
C VAL A 17 10.60 12.32 34.34
N ILE A 18 11.92 12.12 34.28
CA ILE A 18 12.62 11.13 35.11
C ILE A 18 12.67 11.57 36.59
N THR A 19 12.73 12.87 36.87
CA THR A 19 12.83 13.36 38.26
C THR A 19 11.50 13.36 39.01
N ARG A 20 10.35 13.51 38.33
CA ARG A 20 9.03 13.47 38.95
C ARG A 20 8.54 12.07 39.35
N LEU A 21 9.13 11.00 38.80
CA LEU A 21 8.71 9.63 39.06
C LEU A 21 9.31 8.99 40.32
N LYS A 22 10.38 9.58 40.90
CA LYS A 22 11.04 9.03 42.11
C LYS A 22 10.39 9.47 43.44
N SER A 23 9.44 10.39 43.43
CA SER A 23 8.97 11.06 44.66
C SER A 23 7.68 10.49 45.28
N ILE A 24 7.17 9.34 44.84
CA ILE A 24 5.82 8.85 45.24
C ILE A 24 5.83 7.61 46.14
N VAL A 25 6.97 7.01 46.48
CA VAL A 25 6.97 5.73 47.24
C VAL A 25 7.72 5.85 48.57
N SER A 26 7.04 6.29 49.62
CA SER A 26 7.32 5.87 51.00
C SER A 26 6.16 6.25 51.93
N PHE A 27 5.29 5.30 52.25
CA PHE A 27 4.32 5.41 53.34
C PHE A 27 4.26 4.07 54.09
N CYS A 28 4.36 4.12 55.42
CA CYS A 28 4.36 2.99 56.34
C CYS A 28 3.17 2.06 56.12
N GLY A 29 3.45 0.86 55.59
CA GLY A 29 2.42 -0.12 55.24
C GLY A 29 1.98 -0.95 56.43
N LYS A 30 0.68 -0.89 56.75
CA LYS A 30 -0.03 -2.04 57.30
C LYS A 30 0.18 -3.24 56.36
N PRO A 31 0.17 -4.50 56.84
CA PRO A 31 0.29 -5.66 55.97
C PRO A 31 -0.83 -5.61 54.91
N ILE A 32 -0.42 -5.43 53.66
CA ILE A 32 -1.31 -5.42 52.50
C ILE A 32 -1.49 -6.88 52.09
N MET A 33 -2.73 -7.36 52.13
CA MET A 33 -3.06 -8.65 51.55
C MET A 33 -3.46 -8.45 50.08
N ILE A 34 -2.93 -9.30 49.20
CA ILE A 34 -3.29 -9.29 47.79
C ILE A 34 -4.33 -10.38 47.57
N CYS A 35 -5.50 -10.00 47.06
CA CYS A 35 -6.55 -10.96 46.78
C CYS A 35 -6.07 -12.01 45.74
N PRO A 36 -6.09 -13.30 46.06
CA PRO A 36 -5.57 -14.33 45.17
C PRO A 36 -6.43 -14.55 43.90
N ASN A 37 -7.67 -14.06 43.89
CA ASN A 37 -8.55 -14.15 42.73
C ASN A 37 -8.34 -12.99 41.74
N CYS A 38 -8.28 -11.75 42.24
CA CYS A 38 -8.29 -10.55 41.39
C CYS A 38 -7.06 -9.64 41.50
N GLY A 39 -6.10 -9.97 42.37
CA GLY A 39 -4.88 -9.19 42.57
C GLY A 39 -5.09 -7.85 43.29
N PHE A 40 -6.29 -7.59 43.80
CA PHE A 40 -6.58 -6.34 44.50
C PHE A 40 -5.85 -6.29 45.84
N GLU A 41 -5.05 -5.24 46.03
CA GLU A 41 -4.37 -4.92 47.27
C GLU A 41 -5.35 -4.26 48.23
N GLN A 42 -5.55 -4.86 49.39
CA GLN A 42 -6.44 -4.34 50.42
C GLN A 42 -5.84 -4.58 51.81
N GLU A 43 -6.34 -3.85 52.80
CA GLU A 43 -6.04 -4.15 54.21
C GLU A 43 -6.61 -5.52 54.59
N GLU A 44 -6.01 -6.17 55.59
CA GLU A 44 -6.44 -7.49 56.06
C GLU A 44 -7.94 -7.49 56.39
N SER A 45 -8.71 -8.29 55.63
CA SER A 45 -10.14 -8.49 55.85
C SER A 45 -10.51 -9.93 55.46
N PHE A 46 -11.69 -10.39 55.88
CA PHE A 46 -12.16 -11.76 55.59
C PHE A 46 -12.70 -11.92 54.16
N GLU A 47 -12.95 -10.83 53.46
CA GLU A 47 -13.51 -10.81 52.11
C GLU A 47 -12.83 -9.80 51.19
N CYS A 48 -12.66 -10.15 49.92
CA CYS A 48 -12.12 -9.21 48.96
C CYS A 48 -13.12 -8.11 48.64
N ALA A 49 -12.77 -6.85 48.92
CA ALA A 49 -13.62 -5.69 48.66
C ALA A 49 -13.98 -5.52 47.18
N LYS A 50 -13.14 -6.03 46.26
CA LYS A 50 -13.35 -5.89 44.81
C LYS A 50 -14.18 -7.01 44.19
N CYS A 51 -13.98 -8.27 44.62
CA CYS A 51 -14.62 -9.42 43.98
C CYS A 51 -15.46 -10.30 44.92
N GLY A 52 -15.59 -9.91 46.20
CA GLY A 52 -16.46 -10.55 47.17
C GLY A 52 -16.04 -11.95 47.61
N ILE A 53 -14.83 -12.40 47.27
CA ILE A 53 -14.38 -13.74 47.69
C ILE A 53 -14.06 -13.76 49.18
N VAL A 54 -14.53 -14.80 49.88
CA VAL A 54 -14.17 -15.03 51.28
C VAL A 54 -12.89 -15.86 51.32
N PHE A 55 -11.81 -15.31 51.91
CA PHE A 55 -10.47 -15.91 51.83
C PHE A 55 -10.40 -17.32 52.44
N ALA A 56 -11.14 -17.57 53.53
CA ALA A 56 -11.20 -18.89 54.16
C ALA A 56 -11.77 -19.98 53.24
N LYS A 57 -12.83 -19.69 52.48
CA LYS A 57 -13.40 -20.62 51.50
C LYS A 57 -12.50 -20.80 50.28
N TRP A 58 -11.72 -19.77 49.95
CA TRP A 58 -10.79 -19.81 48.83
C TRP A 58 -9.64 -20.81 49.07
N GLU A 59 -9.07 -20.85 50.27
CA GLU A 59 -8.03 -21.83 50.62
C GLU A 59 -8.54 -23.26 50.54
N GLU A 60 -9.76 -23.52 51.01
CA GLU A 60 -10.39 -24.85 50.91
C GLU A 60 -10.59 -25.26 49.44
N HIS A 61 -11.01 -24.32 48.58
CA HIS A 61 -11.15 -24.56 47.15
C HIS A 61 -9.81 -24.80 46.46
N ARG A 62 -8.74 -24.11 46.90
CA ARG A 62 -7.37 -24.28 46.40
C ARG A 62 -6.81 -25.64 46.79
N ALA A 63 -7.06 -26.08 48.03
CA ALA A 63 -6.69 -27.41 48.50
C ALA A 63 -7.39 -28.50 47.66
N LYS A 64 -8.71 -28.36 47.43
CA LYS A 64 -9.46 -29.29 46.54
C LYS A 64 -8.94 -29.28 45.10
N ALA A 65 -8.65 -28.10 44.54
CA ALA A 65 -8.10 -27.97 43.19
C ALA A 65 -6.69 -28.57 43.03
N SER A 66 -5.89 -28.62 44.11
CA SER A 66 -4.59 -29.29 44.09
C SER A 66 -4.68 -30.82 44.01
N THR A 67 -5.82 -31.40 44.39
CA THR A 67 -6.06 -32.85 44.38
C THR A 67 -6.71 -33.37 43.09
N THR A 68 -7.26 -32.49 42.25
CA THR A 68 -7.80 -32.89 40.95
C THR A 68 -6.67 -33.09 39.92
N PRO A 69 -6.54 -34.27 39.27
CA PRO A 69 -5.50 -34.50 38.29
C PRO A 69 -5.66 -33.53 37.12
N TYR A 70 -4.54 -32.89 36.77
CA TYR A 70 -4.43 -31.85 35.75
C TYR A 70 -5.04 -32.31 34.42
N GLN A 71 -6.29 -31.93 34.14
CA GLN A 71 -6.88 -32.11 32.82
C GLN A 71 -6.03 -31.34 31.81
N ARG A 72 -5.45 -32.08 30.84
CA ARG A 72 -4.71 -31.55 29.68
C ARG A 72 -5.54 -30.50 28.96
N ARG A 73 -5.45 -29.24 29.38
CA ARG A 73 -5.84 -28.11 28.54
C ARG A 73 -4.91 -28.08 27.33
N SER A 74 -5.54 -28.04 26.17
CA SER A 74 -4.98 -28.15 24.83
C SER A 74 -3.60 -27.50 24.64
N VAL A 75 -2.69 -28.29 24.07
CA VAL A 75 -1.30 -27.98 23.69
C VAL A 75 -1.18 -26.72 22.79
N TRP A 76 -2.29 -26.21 22.27
CA TRP A 76 -2.36 -25.05 21.38
C TRP A 76 -2.20 -23.67 22.03
N LEU A 77 -2.17 -23.60 23.37
CA LEU A 77 -2.05 -22.34 24.13
C LEU A 77 -0.75 -22.23 24.94
N ARG A 78 0.25 -23.07 24.68
CA ARG A 78 1.57 -22.82 25.28
C ARG A 78 2.12 -21.49 24.73
N PRO A 79 2.68 -20.63 25.60
CA PRO A 79 3.39 -19.43 25.13
C PRO A 79 4.43 -19.90 24.12
N VAL A 80 4.40 -19.31 22.93
CA VAL A 80 5.39 -19.59 21.89
C VAL A 80 6.75 -19.35 22.56
N GLY A 81 7.53 -20.42 22.73
CA GLY A 81 8.73 -20.45 23.57
C GLY A 81 9.85 -19.54 23.04
N GLU A 82 11.07 -19.73 23.51
CA GLU A 82 12.27 -18.96 23.11
C GLU A 82 12.41 -18.74 21.60
N GLY A 83 11.89 -19.65 20.75
CA GLY A 83 11.81 -19.47 19.30
C GLY A 83 11.07 -18.20 18.84
N ALA A 84 10.03 -17.75 19.56
CA ALA A 84 9.34 -16.49 19.26
C ALA A 84 10.17 -15.24 19.61
N ARG A 85 11.06 -15.35 20.61
CA ARG A 85 12.00 -14.26 20.94
C ARG A 85 13.06 -14.13 19.85
N LEU A 86 13.64 -15.25 19.44
CA LEU A 86 14.59 -15.29 18.31
C LEU A 86 13.96 -14.78 17.01
N GLY A 87 12.74 -15.22 16.70
CA GLY A 87 12.02 -14.76 15.51
C GLY A 87 11.83 -13.24 15.48
N ARG A 88 11.48 -12.61 16.61
CA ARG A 88 11.34 -11.15 16.70
C ARG A 88 12.66 -10.40 16.51
N ILE A 89 13.76 -10.93 17.05
CA ILE A 89 15.09 -10.35 16.88
C ILE A 89 15.51 -10.42 15.41
N VAL A 90 15.36 -11.58 14.77
CA VAL A 90 15.72 -11.78 13.36
C VAL A 90 14.90 -10.88 12.44
N ILE A 91 13.58 -10.78 12.65
CA ILE A 91 12.71 -9.91 11.86
C ILE A 91 13.08 -8.43 12.05
N GLY A 92 13.32 -8.00 13.30
CA GLY A 92 13.70 -6.63 13.60
C GLY A 92 15.02 -6.22 12.94
N PHE A 93 16.07 -7.05 13.08
CA PHE A 93 17.35 -6.79 12.43
C PHE A 93 17.28 -6.93 10.91
N GLY A 94 16.46 -7.84 10.38
CA GLY A 94 16.21 -7.96 8.94
C GLY A 94 15.58 -6.71 8.34
N ALA A 95 14.52 -6.19 8.98
CA ALA A 95 13.88 -4.95 8.56
C ALA A 95 14.83 -3.75 8.63
N LEU A 96 15.64 -3.66 9.69
CA LEU A 96 16.65 -2.62 9.84
C LEU A 96 17.75 -2.71 8.76
N GLY A 97 18.23 -3.93 8.47
CA GLY A 97 19.23 -4.16 7.42
C GLY A 97 18.72 -3.76 6.03
N VAL A 98 17.47 -4.12 5.70
CA VAL A 98 16.81 -3.70 4.46
C VAL A 98 16.71 -2.17 4.40
N ALA A 99 16.29 -1.50 5.48
CA ALA A 99 16.21 -0.05 5.53
C ALA A 99 17.58 0.63 5.33
N ILE A 100 18.66 0.10 5.91
CA ILE A 100 20.02 0.62 5.72
C ILE A 100 20.48 0.43 4.27
N ILE A 101 20.28 -0.76 3.69
CA ILE A 101 20.64 -1.03 2.29
C ILE A 101 19.88 -0.08 1.36
N MET A 102 18.60 0.18 1.63
CA MET A 102 17.80 1.16 0.89
C MET A 102 18.38 2.57 0.99
N CYS A 103 18.78 3.02 2.18
CA CYS A 103 19.41 4.34 2.34
C CYS A 103 20.74 4.46 1.59
N LEU A 104 21.48 3.37 1.42
CA LEU A 104 22.79 3.38 0.74
C LEU A 104 22.68 3.18 -0.79
N SER A 105 21.61 2.56 -1.28
CA SER A 105 21.47 2.15 -2.69
C SER A 105 20.35 2.92 -3.39
N GLY A 106 20.59 4.21 -3.65
CA GLY A 106 19.61 5.11 -4.27
C GLY A 106 19.08 4.65 -5.64
N SER A 107 19.87 3.91 -6.42
CA SER A 107 19.46 3.39 -7.74
C SER A 107 18.46 2.23 -7.65
N VAL A 108 18.59 1.36 -6.65
CA VAL A 108 17.67 0.24 -6.42
C VAL A 108 16.29 0.74 -5.95
N LEU A 109 16.28 1.91 -5.30
CA LEU A 109 15.09 2.55 -4.78
C LEU A 109 14.11 2.98 -5.88
N GLN A 110 14.61 3.47 -7.02
CA GLN A 110 13.75 4.00 -8.08
C GLN A 110 12.94 2.90 -8.78
N GLN A 111 13.55 1.74 -9.03
CA GLN A 111 12.87 0.68 -9.78
C GLN A 111 12.06 -0.28 -8.89
N LYS A 112 12.48 -0.50 -7.64
CA LYS A 112 11.88 -1.50 -6.73
C LYS A 112 11.33 -0.93 -5.42
N GLY A 113 11.41 0.38 -5.20
CA GLY A 113 10.98 1.06 -3.98
C GLY A 113 9.58 0.67 -3.49
N PRO A 114 8.53 0.66 -4.36
CA PRO A 114 7.18 0.31 -3.95
C PRO A 114 7.03 -1.13 -3.42
N LEU A 115 7.70 -2.09 -4.07
CA LEU A 115 7.69 -3.50 -3.65
C LEU A 115 8.36 -3.67 -2.27
N ILE A 116 9.50 -3.01 -2.07
CA ILE A 116 10.25 -3.10 -0.81
C ILE A 116 9.49 -2.39 0.32
N ALA A 117 8.87 -1.24 0.05
CA ALA A 117 8.01 -0.56 1.03
C ALA A 117 6.83 -1.45 1.44
N THR A 118 6.16 -2.09 0.48
CA THR A 118 5.04 -3.01 0.76
C THR A 118 5.49 -4.21 1.61
N LEU A 119 6.66 -4.79 1.29
CA LEU A 119 7.25 -5.87 2.07
C LEU A 119 7.56 -5.45 3.51
N LEU A 120 8.14 -4.26 3.71
CA LEU A 120 8.42 -3.70 5.03
C LEU A 120 7.13 -3.50 5.84
N PHE A 121 6.08 -2.94 5.24
CA PHE A 121 4.79 -2.77 5.91
C PHE A 121 4.16 -4.12 6.29
N ALA A 122 4.24 -5.13 5.41
CA ALA A 122 3.74 -6.47 5.70
C ALA A 122 4.49 -7.12 6.87
N LEU A 123 5.83 -7.02 6.90
CA LEU A 123 6.66 -7.54 7.98
C LEU A 123 6.38 -6.85 9.32
N VAL A 124 6.18 -5.52 9.30
CA VAL A 124 5.77 -4.75 10.48
C VAL A 124 4.39 -5.17 10.98
N GLY A 125 3.43 -5.38 10.08
CA GLY A 125 2.09 -5.87 10.44
C GLY A 125 2.13 -7.25 11.10
N ILE A 126 2.91 -8.18 10.53
CA ILE A 126 3.13 -9.51 11.10
C ILE A 126 3.78 -9.42 12.48
N TYR A 127 4.81 -8.58 12.64
CA TYR A 127 5.47 -8.34 13.92
C TYR A 127 4.46 -7.87 14.98
N PHE A 128 3.59 -6.92 14.62
CA PHE A 128 2.57 -6.40 15.53
C PHE A 128 1.52 -7.45 15.93
N LEU A 129 1.05 -8.27 14.99
CA LEU A 129 0.12 -9.37 15.25
C LEU A 129 0.72 -10.39 16.23
N ILE A 130 2.00 -10.72 16.06
CA ILE A 130 2.73 -11.62 16.98
C ILE A 130 2.84 -10.98 18.37
N SER A 131 3.15 -9.68 18.45
CA SER A 131 3.28 -8.93 19.70
C SER A 131 1.97 -8.86 20.48
N VAL A 132 0.83 -8.61 19.82
CA VAL A 132 -0.50 -8.60 20.45
C VAL A 132 -0.86 -9.97 21.00
N ARG A 133 -0.59 -11.04 20.25
CA ARG A 133 -0.87 -12.41 20.68
C ARG A 133 -0.09 -12.80 21.94
N GLN A 134 1.09 -12.24 22.14
CA GLN A 134 1.99 -12.59 23.25
C GLN A 134 1.71 -11.83 24.56
N ARG A 135 0.68 -10.96 24.61
CA ARG A 135 0.33 -10.16 25.80
C ARG A 135 1.56 -9.51 26.44
N LEU A 136 2.36 -8.82 25.62
CA LEU A 136 3.51 -8.08 26.12
C LEU A 136 3.05 -7.03 27.14
N ASP A 137 3.91 -6.75 28.11
CA ASP A 137 3.71 -5.63 29.02
C ASP A 137 3.49 -4.35 28.21
N LEU A 138 2.46 -3.60 28.60
CA LEU A 138 1.97 -2.42 27.89
C LEU A 138 3.11 -1.43 27.57
N TRP A 139 4.01 -1.22 28.53
CA TRP A 139 5.16 -0.32 28.37
C TRP A 139 6.16 -0.77 27.33
N ARG A 140 6.44 -2.08 27.28
CA ARG A 140 7.34 -2.65 26.28
C ARG A 140 6.71 -2.60 24.90
N PHE A 141 5.43 -2.94 24.80
CA PHE A 141 4.68 -2.82 23.56
C PHE A 141 4.65 -1.38 23.05
N LEU A 142 4.42 -0.40 23.93
CA LEU A 142 4.43 1.01 23.57
C LEU A 142 5.81 1.45 23.04
N ALA A 143 6.90 1.03 23.70
CA ALA A 143 8.25 1.34 23.24
C ALA A 143 8.56 0.72 21.86
N GLU A 144 8.18 -0.55 21.65
CA GLU A 144 8.34 -1.24 20.36
C GLU A 144 7.49 -0.57 19.26
N ALA A 145 6.25 -0.17 19.57
CA ALA A 145 5.37 0.52 18.64
C ALA A 145 5.89 1.93 18.24
N VAL A 146 6.41 2.70 19.20
CA VAL A 146 7.00 4.02 18.95
C VAL A 146 8.24 3.90 18.06
N LEU A 147 9.09 2.90 18.30
CA LEU A 147 10.28 2.66 17.48
C LEU A 147 9.91 2.32 16.03
N VAL A 148 8.91 1.46 15.83
CA VAL A 148 8.41 1.08 14.50
C VAL A 148 7.76 2.29 13.80
N ALA A 149 6.96 3.07 14.51
CA ALA A 149 6.36 4.29 13.97
C ALA A 149 7.43 5.31 13.53
N PHE A 150 8.49 5.47 14.32
CA PHE A 150 9.63 6.31 13.97
C PHE A 150 10.37 5.80 12.73
N ALA A 151 10.60 4.49 12.62
CA ALA A 151 11.21 3.90 11.43
C ALA A 151 10.36 4.11 10.17
N ALA A 152 9.04 3.90 10.26
CA ALA A 152 8.10 4.16 9.17
C ALA A 152 8.09 5.64 8.77
N PHE A 153 8.16 6.55 9.74
CA PHE A 153 8.28 7.99 9.50
C PHE A 153 9.57 8.33 8.76
N VAL A 154 10.72 7.77 9.17
CA VAL A 154 11.99 7.97 8.46
C VAL A 154 11.93 7.46 7.01
N VAL A 155 11.30 6.31 6.76
CA VAL A 155 11.09 5.78 5.40
C VAL A 155 10.20 6.71 4.58
N PHE A 156 9.12 7.22 5.18
CA PHE A 156 8.20 8.15 4.53
C PHE A 156 8.89 9.45 4.10
N PHE A 157 9.70 10.04 4.99
CA PHE A 157 10.44 11.28 4.67
C PHE A 157 11.62 11.06 3.72
N SER A 158 12.20 9.85 3.69
CA SER A 158 13.31 9.51 2.80
C SER A 158 12.85 9.22 1.36
N MET A 159 11.56 8.92 1.13
CA MET A 159 11.02 8.55 -0.18
C MET A 159 9.76 9.36 -0.54
N PRO A 160 9.82 10.70 -0.56
CA PRO A 160 8.66 11.52 -0.87
C PRO A 160 8.07 11.18 -2.25
N GLU A 161 8.93 10.82 -3.22
CA GLU A 161 8.55 10.48 -4.60
C GLU A 161 7.62 9.26 -4.70
N VAL A 162 7.83 8.22 -3.88
CA VAL A 162 7.01 7.01 -3.91
C VAL A 162 5.59 7.29 -3.37
N PHE A 163 5.48 8.21 -2.41
CA PHE A 163 4.19 8.62 -1.84
C PHE A 163 3.55 9.76 -2.65
N SER A 164 4.33 10.55 -3.40
CA SER A 164 3.82 11.60 -4.28
C SER A 164 3.43 11.10 -5.67
N PHE A 165 3.97 9.97 -6.14
CA PHE A 165 3.58 9.39 -7.44
C PHE A 165 2.09 9.03 -7.47
N ARG A 166 1.54 8.60 -6.34
CA ARG A 166 0.09 8.38 -6.23
C ARG A 166 -0.67 9.70 -6.30
N GLN A 167 -0.07 10.80 -5.85
CA GLN A 167 -0.71 12.10 -5.85
C GLN A 167 -0.69 12.78 -7.22
N GLU A 168 0.23 12.51 -8.15
CA GLU A 168 0.12 13.10 -9.50
C GLU A 168 -0.91 12.38 -10.39
N GLU A 169 -1.03 11.05 -10.27
CA GLU A 169 -2.16 10.34 -10.88
C GLU A 169 -3.49 10.67 -10.20
N PHE A 170 -3.54 10.82 -8.87
CA PHE A 170 -4.75 11.27 -8.16
C PHE A 170 -5.05 12.77 -8.26
N ARG A 171 -4.07 13.63 -8.51
CA ARG A 171 -4.27 15.10 -8.62
C ARG A 171 -4.53 15.53 -10.06
N ARG A 172 -4.23 14.69 -11.06
CA ARG A 172 -4.91 14.75 -12.37
C ARG A 172 -6.33 14.18 -12.34
N THR A 173 -6.68 13.35 -11.36
CA THR A 173 -8.03 12.77 -11.18
C THR A 173 -8.76 13.31 -9.94
N GLY A 174 -8.32 14.45 -9.41
CA GLY A 174 -8.84 15.05 -8.19
C GLY A 174 -9.99 16.03 -8.46
N SER A 175 -11.22 15.55 -8.29
CA SER A 175 -12.40 16.34 -7.89
C SER A 175 -13.12 17.25 -8.89
N GLN A 176 -13.19 16.84 -10.15
CA GLN A 176 -14.48 16.85 -10.84
C GLN A 176 -14.72 15.42 -11.27
N THR A 177 -15.85 14.84 -10.87
CA THR A 177 -16.34 13.56 -11.43
C THR A 177 -16.61 13.79 -12.92
N LYS A 178 -15.54 13.80 -13.72
CA LYS A 178 -15.63 13.91 -15.17
C LYS A 178 -16.52 12.74 -15.61
N SER A 179 -17.58 13.06 -16.34
CA SER A 179 -18.50 12.06 -16.90
C SER A 179 -17.67 10.91 -17.51
N PRO A 180 -18.07 9.64 -17.33
CA PRO A 180 -17.46 8.49 -17.97
C PRO A 180 -17.18 8.69 -19.47
N ALA A 181 -18.01 9.47 -20.17
CA ALA A 181 -17.77 9.89 -21.55
C ALA A 181 -16.46 10.68 -21.73
N VAL A 182 -16.13 11.62 -20.85
CA VAL A 182 -14.88 12.40 -20.90
C VAL A 182 -13.66 11.51 -20.68
N VAL A 183 -13.77 10.51 -19.79
CA VAL A 183 -12.72 9.50 -19.59
C VAL A 183 -12.48 8.73 -20.90
N MET A 184 -13.56 8.33 -21.57
CA MET A 184 -13.48 7.66 -22.88
C MET A 184 -12.83 8.53 -23.96
N LEU A 185 -13.09 9.84 -24.01
CA LEU A 185 -12.42 10.75 -24.93
C LEU A 185 -10.90 10.79 -24.70
N GLY A 186 -10.47 10.79 -23.44
CA GLY A 186 -9.04 10.71 -23.07
C GLY A 186 -8.40 9.40 -23.52
N VAL A 187 -9.10 8.28 -23.32
CA VAL A 187 -8.64 6.94 -23.76
C VAL A 187 -8.56 6.86 -25.29
N ALA A 188 -9.55 7.41 -25.99
CA ALA A 188 -9.56 7.48 -27.45
C ALA A 188 -8.35 8.27 -27.99
N ARG A 189 -8.05 9.45 -27.42
CA ARG A 189 -6.85 10.24 -27.79
C ARG A 189 -5.56 9.48 -27.58
N SER A 190 -5.39 8.87 -26.40
CA SER A 190 -4.20 8.08 -26.11
C SER A 190 -4.02 6.94 -27.11
N ARG A 191 -5.10 6.29 -27.53
CA ARG A 191 -5.04 5.26 -28.57
C ARG A 191 -4.64 5.82 -29.93
N ILE A 192 -5.19 6.96 -30.34
CA ILE A 192 -4.82 7.63 -31.61
C ILE A 192 -3.32 7.97 -31.64
N GLU A 193 -2.80 8.53 -30.55
CA GLU A 193 -1.37 8.86 -30.41
C GLU A 193 -0.49 7.62 -30.53
N LYS A 194 -0.85 6.52 -29.84
CA LYS A 194 -0.11 5.25 -29.92
C LYS A 194 -0.12 4.65 -31.33
N VAL A 195 -1.27 4.66 -32.01
CA VAL A 195 -1.38 4.19 -33.40
C VAL A 195 -0.51 5.05 -34.31
N ARG A 196 -0.55 6.38 -34.18
CA ARG A 196 0.25 7.30 -34.99
C ARG A 196 1.75 7.13 -34.74
N ALA A 197 2.17 6.94 -33.48
CA ALA A 197 3.55 6.66 -33.13
C ALA A 197 4.05 5.36 -33.79
N PHE A 198 3.25 4.29 -33.74
CA PHE A 198 3.56 3.04 -34.43
C PHE A 198 3.67 3.22 -35.95
N LEU A 199 2.70 3.88 -36.60
CA LEU A 199 2.70 4.12 -38.05
C LEU A 199 3.87 4.98 -38.55
N ASN A 200 4.45 5.79 -37.67
CA ASN A 200 5.59 6.66 -37.98
C ASN A 200 6.94 6.07 -37.55
N THR A 201 6.95 4.88 -36.96
CA THR A 201 8.19 4.22 -36.57
C THR A 201 8.92 3.73 -37.83
N GLU A 202 10.15 4.21 -38.04
CA GLU A 202 10.99 3.81 -39.19
C GLU A 202 11.73 2.50 -38.96
N THR A 203 12.22 2.28 -37.74
CA THR A 203 12.97 1.09 -37.34
C THR A 203 12.67 0.76 -35.89
N PHE A 204 12.59 -0.52 -35.55
CA PHE A 204 12.51 -0.96 -34.16
C PHE A 204 13.91 -1.16 -33.58
N GLU A 205 14.16 -0.60 -32.39
CA GLU A 205 15.46 -0.73 -31.70
C GLU A 205 15.73 -2.19 -31.26
N SER A 206 14.67 -2.90 -30.87
CA SER A 206 14.73 -4.29 -30.43
C SER A 206 13.40 -5.00 -30.67
N GLN A 207 13.43 -6.34 -30.62
CA GLN A 207 12.22 -7.15 -30.67
C GLN A 207 11.27 -6.86 -29.49
N GLU A 208 11.82 -6.55 -28.32
CA GLU A 208 11.06 -6.17 -27.13
C GLU A 208 10.34 -4.83 -27.33
N ALA A 209 11.00 -3.85 -27.96
CA ALA A 209 10.39 -2.56 -28.26
C ALA A 209 9.22 -2.70 -29.25
N ALA A 210 9.40 -3.53 -30.28
CA ALA A 210 8.33 -3.85 -31.22
C ALA A 210 7.15 -4.59 -30.56
N LEU A 211 7.43 -5.59 -29.71
CA LEU A 211 6.40 -6.31 -28.94
C LEU A 211 5.64 -5.37 -27.99
N ALA A 212 6.33 -4.43 -27.35
CA ALA A 212 5.70 -3.44 -26.48
C ALA A 212 4.75 -2.52 -27.27
N MET A 213 5.19 -2.00 -28.42
CA MET A 213 4.34 -1.17 -29.28
C MET A 213 3.14 -1.94 -29.84
N THR A 214 3.33 -3.18 -30.30
CA THR A 214 2.23 -3.97 -30.87
C THR A 214 1.19 -4.37 -29.83
N ARG A 215 1.61 -4.73 -28.60
CA ARG A 215 0.71 -5.01 -27.49
C ARG A 215 -0.17 -3.81 -27.13
N ASP A 216 0.37 -2.61 -27.23
CA ASP A 216 -0.36 -1.37 -26.98
C ASP A 216 -1.48 -1.11 -28.00
N LEU A 217 -1.30 -1.54 -29.25
CA LEU A 217 -2.32 -1.44 -30.32
C LEU A 217 -3.49 -2.39 -30.11
N GLU A 218 -3.21 -3.59 -29.60
CA GLU A 218 -4.17 -4.67 -29.35
C GLU A 218 -4.92 -4.49 -28.02
N SER A 219 -4.64 -3.44 -27.27
CA SER A 219 -5.24 -3.29 -25.95
C SER A 219 -6.77 -3.10 -26.00
N ASP A 220 -7.50 -4.02 -25.36
CA ASP A 220 -8.97 -3.96 -25.16
C ASP A 220 -9.40 -2.85 -24.16
N VAL A 221 -8.55 -1.84 -23.95
CA VAL A 221 -8.83 -0.74 -23.02
C VAL A 221 -10.06 0.05 -23.49
N VAL A 222 -10.16 0.32 -24.79
CA VAL A 222 -11.32 1.02 -25.38
C VAL A 222 -12.62 0.25 -25.16
N ASP A 223 -12.62 -1.07 -25.37
CA ASP A 223 -13.83 -1.89 -25.19
C ASP A 223 -14.26 -1.96 -23.72
N ARG A 224 -13.29 -2.11 -22.79
CA ARG A 224 -13.58 -2.13 -21.34
C ARG A 224 -14.12 -0.79 -20.84
N VAL A 225 -13.52 0.32 -21.27
CA VAL A 225 -13.96 1.66 -20.88
C VAL A 225 -15.35 1.94 -21.46
N PHE A 226 -15.57 1.63 -22.74
CA PHE A 226 -16.89 1.78 -23.36
C PHE A 226 -17.98 0.96 -22.66
N ALA A 227 -17.68 -0.28 -22.28
CA ALA A 227 -18.62 -1.15 -21.55
C ALA A 227 -18.96 -0.64 -20.14
N SER A 228 -18.12 0.20 -19.54
CA SER A 228 -18.33 0.78 -18.21
C SER A 228 -19.22 2.03 -18.21
N ILE A 229 -19.46 2.63 -19.37
CA ILE A 229 -20.24 3.88 -19.51
C ILE A 229 -21.72 3.57 -19.49
N GLU A 230 -22.55 4.48 -18.98
CA GLU A 230 -24.01 4.30 -18.94
C GLU A 230 -24.63 4.32 -20.35
N PRO A 231 -25.74 3.58 -20.60
CA PRO A 231 -26.33 3.46 -21.93
C PRO A 231 -26.73 4.79 -22.59
N GLU A 232 -27.14 5.78 -21.79
CA GLU A 232 -27.53 7.11 -22.26
C GLU A 232 -26.32 7.87 -22.80
N GLU A 233 -25.23 7.92 -22.03
CA GLU A 233 -23.97 8.56 -22.46
C GLU A 233 -23.31 7.81 -23.63
N ARG A 234 -23.48 6.48 -23.73
CA ARG A 234 -22.92 5.68 -24.83
C ARG A 234 -23.35 6.18 -26.20
N GLN A 235 -24.56 6.71 -26.36
CA GLN A 235 -25.05 7.18 -27.66
C GLN A 235 -24.20 8.33 -28.19
N VAL A 236 -23.76 9.23 -27.30
CA VAL A 236 -22.95 10.40 -27.63
C VAL A 236 -21.57 10.00 -28.17
N ILE A 237 -20.95 8.98 -27.58
CA ILE A 237 -19.60 8.51 -27.91
C ILE A 237 -19.57 7.28 -28.84
N MET A 238 -20.73 6.73 -29.22
CA MET A 238 -20.84 5.52 -30.04
C MET A 238 -20.09 5.65 -31.37
N GLY A 239 -20.20 6.81 -32.02
CA GLY A 239 -19.53 7.07 -33.30
C GLY A 239 -18.01 6.94 -33.20
N ILE A 240 -17.42 7.53 -32.16
CA ILE A 240 -15.98 7.44 -31.86
C ILE A 240 -15.59 5.99 -31.59
N TYR A 241 -16.36 5.29 -30.76
CA TYR A 241 -16.10 3.90 -30.42
C TYR A 241 -16.11 2.99 -31.66
N LEU A 242 -17.15 3.07 -32.50
CA LEU A 242 -17.28 2.23 -33.69
C LEU A 242 -16.17 2.50 -34.71
N ARG A 243 -15.77 3.77 -34.91
CA ARG A 243 -14.65 4.13 -35.80
C ARG A 243 -13.33 3.56 -35.31
N LEU A 244 -13.01 3.72 -34.02
CA LEU A 244 -11.80 3.12 -33.45
C LEU A 244 -11.83 1.59 -33.52
N LYS A 245 -12.99 0.97 -33.23
CA LYS A 245 -13.17 -0.48 -33.31
C LYS A 245 -12.99 -1.01 -34.72
N SER A 246 -13.38 -0.24 -35.74
CA SER A 246 -13.20 -0.62 -37.15
C SER A 246 -11.73 -0.77 -37.55
N LEU A 247 -10.81 -0.13 -36.81
CA LEU A 247 -9.37 -0.26 -37.03
C LEU A 247 -8.78 -1.54 -36.42
N ASN A 248 -9.43 -2.17 -35.43
CA ASN A 248 -8.91 -3.36 -34.74
C ASN A 248 -8.43 -4.49 -35.68
N PRO A 249 -9.20 -4.95 -36.69
CA PRO A 249 -8.74 -6.03 -37.58
C PRO A 249 -7.50 -5.64 -38.39
N ILE A 250 -7.41 -4.39 -38.82
CA ILE A 250 -6.25 -3.86 -39.54
C ILE A 250 -5.05 -3.81 -38.59
N LEU A 251 -5.20 -3.21 -37.42
CA LEU A 251 -4.12 -3.08 -36.43
C LEU A 251 -3.61 -4.44 -35.93
N SER A 252 -4.48 -5.44 -35.78
CA SER A 252 -4.06 -6.81 -35.40
C SER A 252 -3.33 -7.55 -36.53
N THR A 253 -3.60 -7.20 -37.79
CA THR A 253 -2.80 -7.73 -38.91
C THR A 253 -1.45 -7.04 -38.95
N LEU A 254 -1.43 -5.72 -38.78
CA LEU A 254 -0.20 -4.92 -38.74
C LEU A 254 0.70 -5.28 -37.56
N SER A 255 0.14 -5.62 -36.39
CA SER A 255 0.91 -6.04 -35.22
C SER A 255 1.70 -7.31 -35.52
N LYS A 256 1.07 -8.31 -36.13
CA LYS A 256 1.71 -9.57 -36.55
C LYS A 256 2.78 -9.33 -37.60
N THR A 257 2.46 -8.57 -38.65
CA THR A 257 3.42 -8.24 -39.71
C THR A 257 4.61 -7.44 -39.18
N ALA A 258 4.41 -6.54 -38.21
CA ALA A 258 5.49 -5.78 -37.61
C ALA A 258 6.50 -6.67 -36.88
N LEU A 259 6.06 -7.77 -36.27
CA LEU A 259 6.96 -8.74 -35.64
C LEU A 259 7.76 -9.55 -36.67
N GLU A 260 7.17 -9.87 -37.82
CA GLU A 260 7.83 -10.61 -38.90
C GLU A 260 8.82 -9.76 -39.71
N LYS A 261 8.55 -8.45 -39.85
CA LYS A 261 9.33 -7.53 -40.70
C LYS A 261 10.46 -6.79 -39.97
N GLN A 262 10.74 -7.15 -38.72
CA GLN A 262 11.84 -6.52 -37.97
C GLN A 262 13.18 -6.70 -38.69
N PRO A 263 14.08 -5.69 -38.62
CA PRO A 263 14.01 -4.48 -37.79
C PRO A 263 13.23 -3.30 -38.42
N LEU A 264 12.65 -3.48 -39.61
CA LEU A 264 11.97 -2.39 -40.33
C LEU A 264 10.65 -2.02 -39.66
N GLY A 265 10.47 -0.72 -39.38
CA GLY A 265 9.24 -0.19 -38.83
C GLY A 265 8.15 0.03 -39.89
N PRO A 266 6.88 0.20 -39.47
CA PRO A 266 5.74 0.35 -40.37
C PRO A 266 5.91 1.46 -41.41
N ALA A 267 6.63 2.54 -41.09
CA ALA A 267 6.85 3.62 -42.04
C ALA A 267 7.62 3.19 -43.31
N LYS A 268 8.37 2.08 -43.28
CA LYS A 268 9.15 1.57 -44.42
C LYS A 268 8.42 0.52 -45.26
N TRP A 269 7.57 -0.29 -44.65
CA TRP A 269 6.93 -1.43 -45.33
C TRP A 269 5.42 -1.29 -45.51
N LEU A 270 4.75 -0.40 -44.77
CA LEU A 270 3.31 -0.20 -44.91
C LEU A 270 3.00 0.57 -46.21
N PRO A 271 2.13 0.07 -47.08
CA PRO A 271 1.72 0.81 -48.27
C PRO A 271 1.15 2.19 -47.90
N SER A 272 1.57 3.22 -48.63
CA SER A 272 1.16 4.60 -48.38
C SER A 272 -0.36 4.79 -48.39
N VAL A 273 -1.07 4.05 -49.25
CA VAL A 273 -2.54 4.05 -49.33
C VAL A 273 -3.16 3.57 -48.02
N THR A 274 -2.70 2.41 -47.50
CA THR A 274 -3.18 1.87 -46.23
C THR A 274 -2.87 2.79 -45.06
N LYS A 275 -1.68 3.40 -45.04
CA LYS A 275 -1.31 4.40 -44.03
C LYS A 275 -2.26 5.61 -44.07
N ALA A 276 -2.50 6.16 -45.27
CA ALA A 276 -3.38 7.31 -45.45
C ALA A 276 -4.83 7.00 -45.07
N ASP A 277 -5.31 5.78 -45.33
CA ASP A 277 -6.66 5.37 -44.93
C ASP A 277 -6.80 5.28 -43.41
N ILE A 278 -5.82 4.71 -42.71
CA ILE A 278 -5.81 4.69 -41.24
C ILE A 278 -5.76 6.11 -40.69
N GLU A 279 -4.87 6.96 -41.22
CA GLU A 279 -4.76 8.36 -40.79
C GLU A 279 -6.05 9.15 -41.00
N ARG A 280 -6.78 8.91 -42.10
CA ARG A 280 -8.09 9.53 -42.35
C ARG A 280 -9.11 9.15 -41.28
N VAL A 281 -9.16 7.88 -40.87
CA VAL A 281 -10.05 7.43 -39.79
C VAL A 281 -9.65 8.08 -38.46
N LEU A 282 -8.36 8.11 -38.13
CA LEU A 282 -7.87 8.74 -36.90
C LEU A 282 -8.19 10.24 -36.85
N GLN A 283 -8.00 10.97 -37.96
CA GLN A 283 -8.36 12.39 -38.07
C GLN A 283 -9.87 12.61 -37.90
N GLY A 284 -10.71 11.74 -38.48
CA GLY A 284 -12.15 11.77 -38.29
C GLY A 284 -12.54 11.61 -36.81
N VAL A 285 -11.88 10.69 -36.09
CA VAL A 285 -12.09 10.50 -34.66
C VAL A 285 -11.61 11.71 -33.84
N GLU A 286 -10.46 12.31 -34.18
CA GLU A 286 -9.98 13.53 -33.50
C GLU A 286 -10.94 14.71 -33.68
N GLN A 287 -11.52 14.87 -34.86
CA GLN A 287 -12.55 15.87 -35.13
C GLN A 287 -13.81 15.63 -34.28
N ASP A 288 -14.29 14.38 -34.23
CA ASP A 288 -15.46 14.00 -33.41
C ASP A 288 -15.19 14.30 -31.91
N ILE A 289 -13.99 13.97 -31.41
CA ILE A 289 -13.58 14.30 -30.03
C ILE A 289 -13.58 15.81 -29.80
N ALA A 290 -13.01 16.59 -30.72
CA ALA A 290 -12.95 18.05 -30.59
C ALA A 290 -14.33 18.72 -30.57
N VAL A 291 -15.29 18.17 -31.32
CA VAL A 291 -16.69 18.64 -31.31
C VAL A 291 -17.34 18.35 -29.96
N LEU A 292 -17.20 17.13 -29.44
CA LEU A 292 -17.78 16.75 -28.15
C LEU A 292 -17.17 17.52 -26.97
N GLU A 293 -15.87 17.78 -26.99
CA GLU A 293 -15.23 18.60 -25.95
C GLU A 293 -15.74 20.03 -25.95
N LYS A 294 -15.92 20.64 -27.13
CA LYS A 294 -16.51 21.98 -27.24
C LYS A 294 -17.95 22.00 -26.71
N ALA A 295 -18.73 20.95 -26.96
CA ALA A 295 -20.08 20.83 -26.41
C ALA A 295 -20.05 20.71 -24.88
N SER A 296 -19.16 19.87 -24.32
CA SER A 296 -19.03 19.67 -22.87
C SER A 296 -18.52 20.90 -22.11
N GLN A 297 -17.85 21.83 -22.79
CA GLN A 297 -17.39 23.11 -22.21
C GLN A 297 -18.46 24.20 -22.24
N ALA A 298 -19.52 24.02 -23.03
CA ALA A 298 -20.60 24.99 -23.16
C ALA A 298 -21.73 24.76 -22.14
N GLU A 299 -21.76 23.59 -21.51
CA GLU A 299 -22.67 23.20 -20.41
C GLU A 299 -22.10 23.59 -19.04
#